data_AF-A0A117KEM5-F1
#
_entry.id   AF-A0A117KEM5-F1
#
_cell.length_a   1.000
_cell.length_b   1.000
_cell.length_c   1.000
_cell.angle_alpha   90.00
_cell.angle_beta   90.00
_cell.angle_gamma   90.00
#
_symmetry.space_group_name_H-M   'P 1'
#
loop_
_entity.id
_entity.type
_entity.pdbx_description
1 polymer ?
#
loop_
_entity_poly.entity_id
_entity_poly.type
_entity_poly.pdbx_seq_one_letter_code
_entity_poly.pdbx_strand_id
1 'polypeptide(L)'
;MSQNYNYFICFLISVLFTSCTHDELQTENENANLNRIKQDLDLKKFSNVNISENVEINWEKIDKTKKDNFTIYEVSANEKKASTLQSDFLQEKLKYQIISIESEGQLYSYFVEVYTNKESKIYPETITKLNDFSGTLNVFLFNGENLGSVAIYNGSARNISKNNNLNILTESINAFITKSDATNKIPQCGGNYTVIIDQSISRYDVWTVGDKIIAINYVGTTTTRTSTIMAYPCDGSYSKEDIINQRLELYNFKTSSGGTNGEIAAPQIFNELTGKAKCLNDLLTKNGDSFVQKILINFEGKNSEFDIKIVSVDKITSKDATGNIVEINGRTLAEKGKREILIEISTSKTNENSALDIVRTILHEYIHADLHSKTFTKEFPEAADFAKVLKMYENHHGVMAALYINSMKTALKEFHKTVLIDDYNKYIAYYGETPSDAFYEALAWGGLKFENVKAWTDLTDDKKAAIENLASRATKLSKMVPCVD
;
A
#
# COMPACT_ATOMS: atom_id res chain seq x y z
N MET A 1 -25.43 67.10 59.55
CA MET A 1 -25.48 66.95 58.07
C MET A 1 -24.06 66.59 57.62
N SER A 2 -23.49 65.45 58.01
CA SER A 2 -23.57 64.12 57.35
C SER A 2 -23.48 64.24 55.81
N GLN A 3 -22.25 64.18 55.28
CA GLN A 3 -21.63 62.95 54.73
C GLN A 3 -22.36 62.46 53.48
N ASN A 4 -21.71 62.62 52.30
CA ASN A 4 -21.71 61.65 51.19
C ASN A 4 -20.88 62.19 50.01
N TYR A 5 -19.56 62.06 50.09
CA TYR A 5 -18.66 62.11 48.93
C TYR A 5 -17.58 61.06 49.17
N ASN A 6 -17.87 59.78 48.92
CA ASN A 6 -16.83 58.74 49.01
C ASN A 6 -17.10 57.46 48.20
N TYR A 7 -18.01 57.46 47.21
CA TYR A 7 -18.32 56.24 46.45
C TYR A 7 -18.09 56.33 44.94
N PHE A 8 -17.37 57.34 44.44
CA PHE A 8 -17.12 57.46 42.99
C PHE A 8 -15.66 57.26 42.57
N ILE A 9 -14.73 57.05 43.51
CA ILE A 9 -13.29 56.89 43.21
C ILE A 9 -12.82 55.42 43.30
N CYS A 10 -13.67 54.49 43.76
CA CYS A 10 -13.30 53.07 43.85
C CYS A 10 -13.67 52.21 42.63
N PHE A 11 -14.39 52.75 41.63
CA PHE A 11 -14.80 51.95 40.45
C PHE A 11 -13.88 52.12 39.23
N LEU A 12 -12.95 53.09 39.26
CA LEU A 12 -12.05 53.39 38.14
C LEU A 12 -10.63 52.81 38.32
N ILE A 13 -10.31 52.24 39.48
CA ILE A 13 -9.02 51.59 39.76
C ILE A 13 -9.08 50.07 39.56
N SER A 14 -10.27 49.48 39.48
CA SER A 14 -10.47 48.04 39.27
C SER A 14 -10.37 47.59 37.81
N VAL A 15 -10.34 48.52 36.85
CA VAL A 15 -10.30 48.23 35.40
C VAL A 15 -8.88 48.38 34.81
N LEU A 16 -7.91 48.85 35.60
CA LEU A 16 -6.52 49.05 35.15
C LEU A 16 -5.55 47.92 35.54
N PHE A 17 -6.02 46.85 36.19
CA PHE A 17 -5.18 45.70 36.58
C PHE A 17 -5.55 44.36 35.91
N THR A 18 -6.46 44.35 34.92
CA THR A 18 -6.82 43.11 34.20
C THR A 18 -6.27 43.02 32.78
N SER A 19 -5.38 43.93 32.36
CA SER A 19 -4.81 43.94 31.00
C SER A 19 -3.37 43.45 30.90
N CYS A 20 -2.78 42.85 31.94
CA CYS A 20 -1.38 42.40 31.93
C CYS A 20 -1.14 40.93 32.31
N THR A 21 -2.16 40.08 32.41
CA THR A 21 -1.96 38.64 32.69
C THR A 21 -2.13 37.74 31.48
N HIS A 22 -2.57 38.25 30.33
CA HIS A 22 -2.77 37.39 29.16
C HIS A 22 -1.46 37.01 28.46
N ASP A 23 -0.49 37.93 28.40
CA ASP A 23 0.81 37.67 27.75
C ASP A 23 1.71 36.75 28.57
N GLU A 24 1.72 36.86 29.92
CA GLU A 24 2.51 35.98 30.80
C GLU A 24 1.98 34.54 30.84
N LEU A 25 0.65 34.36 30.89
CA LEU A 25 0.03 33.02 30.80
C LEU A 25 0.25 32.36 29.44
N GLN A 26 0.30 33.14 28.35
CA GLN A 26 0.58 32.62 27.02
C GLN A 26 2.04 32.15 26.90
N THR A 27 3.00 32.91 27.45
CA THR A 27 4.42 32.53 27.41
C THR A 27 4.75 31.34 28.31
N GLU A 28 4.10 31.20 29.47
CA GLU A 28 4.25 30.01 30.32
C GLU A 28 3.73 28.74 29.64
N ASN A 29 2.53 28.80 29.05
CA ASN A 29 1.93 27.65 28.39
C ASN A 29 2.71 27.22 27.13
N GLU A 30 3.29 28.20 26.41
CA GLU A 30 4.16 27.94 25.26
C GLU A 30 5.46 27.23 25.64
N ASN A 31 6.11 27.67 26.72
CA ASN A 31 7.29 26.99 27.26
C ASN A 31 6.93 25.60 27.79
N ALA A 32 5.75 25.42 28.39
CA ALA A 32 5.27 24.13 28.86
C ALA A 32 5.06 23.14 27.71
N ASN A 33 4.41 23.56 26.61
CA ASN A 33 4.20 22.72 25.42
C ASN A 33 5.53 22.31 24.78
N LEU A 34 6.48 23.25 24.64
CA LEU A 34 7.79 22.92 24.08
C LEU A 34 8.59 21.95 24.96
N ASN A 35 8.58 22.15 26.27
CA ASN A 35 9.24 21.24 27.21
C ASN A 35 8.63 19.85 27.15
N ARG A 36 7.30 19.76 27.02
CA ARG A 36 6.59 18.50 26.83
C ARG A 36 6.99 17.82 25.52
N ILE A 37 7.05 18.55 24.40
CA ILE A 37 7.49 18.02 23.10
C ILE A 37 8.91 17.41 23.22
N LYS A 38 9.82 18.10 23.91
CA LYS A 38 11.20 17.62 24.15
C LYS A 38 11.26 16.38 25.04
N GLN A 39 10.39 16.29 26.05
CA GLN A 39 10.35 15.17 27.00
C GLN A 39 9.69 13.93 26.39
N ASP A 40 8.66 14.11 25.57
CA ASP A 40 7.86 13.03 25.01
C ASP A 40 8.59 12.32 23.85
N LEU A 41 9.45 13.03 23.11
CA LEU A 41 10.21 12.45 22.00
C LEU A 41 11.34 11.55 22.48
N ASP A 42 11.25 10.27 22.13
CA ASP A 42 12.33 9.31 22.36
C ASP A 42 12.69 8.58 21.07
N LEU A 43 13.67 9.14 20.34
CA LEU A 43 14.15 8.58 19.07
C LEU A 43 14.60 7.12 19.22
N LYS A 44 15.09 6.69 20.39
CA LYS A 44 15.58 5.32 20.59
C LYS A 44 14.47 4.28 20.54
N LYS A 45 13.20 4.68 20.70
CA LYS A 45 12.04 3.77 20.62
C LYS A 45 11.58 3.50 19.19
N PHE A 46 12.09 4.24 18.20
CA PHE A 46 11.71 4.04 16.81
C PHE A 46 12.34 2.74 16.28
N SER A 47 11.50 1.88 15.70
CA SER A 47 11.96 0.63 15.08
C SER A 47 12.78 0.86 13.81
N ASN A 48 12.60 2.02 13.16
CA ASN A 48 13.41 2.46 12.03
C ASN A 48 14.78 2.93 12.56
N VAL A 49 15.83 2.15 12.23
CA VAL A 49 17.19 2.37 12.75
C VAL A 49 17.77 3.70 12.26
N ASN A 50 17.40 4.15 11.07
CA ASN A 50 17.82 5.46 10.60
C ASN A 50 17.27 6.58 11.50
N ILE A 51 15.99 6.51 11.86
CA ILE A 51 15.37 7.48 12.78
C ILE A 51 16.01 7.40 14.17
N SER A 52 16.19 6.19 14.71
CA SER A 52 16.63 6.02 16.10
C SER A 52 18.11 6.31 16.33
N GLU A 53 18.98 6.08 15.34
CA GLU A 53 20.43 6.24 15.48
C GLU A 53 20.98 7.44 14.71
N ASN A 54 20.45 7.73 13.51
CA ASN A 54 21.05 8.66 12.55
C ASN A 54 20.36 10.03 12.49
N VAL A 55 19.13 10.19 13.00
CA VAL A 55 18.47 11.50 13.03
C VAL A 55 18.85 12.30 14.29
N GLU A 56 19.00 13.61 14.12
CA GLU A 56 19.15 14.61 15.17
C GLU A 56 18.11 15.73 15.01
N ILE A 57 17.65 16.27 16.15
CA ILE A 57 16.62 17.31 16.19
C ILE A 57 17.27 18.66 16.45
N ASN A 58 16.93 19.67 15.65
CA ASN A 58 17.39 21.03 15.86
C ASN A 58 16.42 21.81 16.75
N TRP A 59 16.62 21.72 18.06
CA TRP A 59 15.80 22.43 19.05
C TRP A 59 16.06 23.94 19.13
N GLU A 60 17.04 24.48 18.39
CA GLU A 60 17.37 25.91 18.41
C GLU A 60 16.38 26.74 17.58
N LYS A 61 15.78 26.12 16.56
CA LYS A 61 14.82 26.76 15.67
C LYS A 61 13.49 26.04 15.70
N ILE A 62 12.52 26.69 16.35
CA ILE A 62 11.13 26.23 16.41
C ILE A 62 10.27 27.26 15.69
N ASP A 63 9.65 26.84 14.60
CA ASP A 63 8.74 27.68 13.85
C ASP A 63 7.33 27.49 14.44
N LYS A 64 6.63 28.60 14.70
CA LYS A 64 5.28 28.59 15.25
C LYS A 64 4.35 29.33 14.31
N THR A 65 3.27 28.66 13.94
CA THR A 65 2.25 29.22 13.04
C THR A 65 0.87 29.05 13.64
N LYS A 66 0.07 30.12 13.67
CA LYS A 66 -1.35 30.06 14.06
C LYS A 66 -2.22 30.21 12.80
N LYS A 67 -3.18 29.31 12.63
CA LYS A 67 -4.15 29.35 11.53
C LYS A 67 -5.46 28.73 11.98
N ASP A 68 -6.55 29.48 11.86
CA ASP A 68 -7.89 29.08 12.28
C ASP A 68 -7.89 28.60 13.74
N ASN A 69 -8.27 27.35 14.03
CA ASN A 69 -8.25 26.75 15.35
C ASN A 69 -6.94 26.00 15.68
N PHE A 70 -5.93 26.08 14.82
CA PHE A 70 -4.66 25.37 14.99
C PHE A 70 -3.53 26.31 15.46
N THR A 71 -2.78 25.86 16.47
CA THR A 71 -1.43 26.36 16.75
C THR A 71 -0.43 25.26 16.42
N ILE A 72 0.42 25.48 15.43
CA ILE A 72 1.36 24.50 14.88
C ILE A 72 2.77 24.89 15.32
N TYR A 73 3.48 23.92 15.90
CA TYR A 73 4.88 23.99 16.28
C TYR A 73 5.66 23.03 15.39
N GLU A 74 6.69 23.54 14.73
CA GLU A 74 7.49 22.81 13.76
C GLU A 74 8.96 22.87 14.14
N VAL A 75 9.62 21.71 14.21
CA VAL A 75 11.05 21.61 14.54
C VAL A 75 11.73 20.80 13.46
N SER A 76 12.81 21.32 12.90
CA SER A 76 13.56 20.61 11.86
C SER A 76 14.36 19.46 12.47
N ALA A 77 14.45 18.38 11.70
CA ALA A 77 15.25 17.21 12.03
C ALA A 77 16.08 16.80 10.82
N ASN A 78 17.33 16.43 11.05
CA ASN A 78 18.27 16.11 9.98
C ASN A 78 19.03 14.83 10.30
N GLU A 79 19.54 14.18 9.26
CA GLU A 79 20.43 13.05 9.46
C GLU A 79 21.85 13.54 9.76
N LYS A 80 22.49 12.95 10.78
CA LYS A 80 23.91 13.14 11.09
C LYS A 80 24.78 12.74 9.90
N LYS A 81 24.39 11.66 9.22
CA LYS A 81 24.96 11.19 7.97
C LYS A 81 23.84 11.05 6.95
N ALA A 82 23.84 11.88 5.92
CA ALA A 82 22.80 11.85 4.90
C ALA A 82 22.67 10.45 4.28
N SER A 83 21.46 9.89 4.34
CA SER A 83 21.11 8.69 3.61
C SER A 83 20.83 9.04 2.16
N THR A 84 21.07 8.08 1.27
CA THR A 84 20.68 8.17 -0.14
C THR A 84 19.62 7.13 -0.41
N LEU A 85 18.45 7.59 -0.83
CA LEU A 85 17.38 6.75 -1.31
C LEU A 85 17.66 6.40 -2.77
N GLN A 86 17.81 5.10 -3.04
CA GLN A 86 17.84 4.61 -4.42
C GLN A 86 16.39 4.44 -4.89
N SER A 87 15.92 5.44 -5.63
CA SER A 87 14.55 5.46 -6.16
C SER A 87 14.51 6.21 -7.48
N ASP A 88 13.77 5.65 -8.44
CA ASP A 88 13.53 6.32 -9.72
C ASP A 88 12.40 7.36 -9.63
N PHE A 89 11.59 7.33 -8.56
CA PHE A 89 10.38 8.15 -8.40
C PHE A 89 10.47 9.16 -7.25
N LEU A 90 11.36 8.96 -6.27
CA LEU A 90 11.56 9.86 -5.13
C LEU A 90 12.86 10.63 -5.28
N GLN A 91 12.93 11.77 -4.60
CA GLN A 91 14.18 12.46 -4.40
C GLN A 91 15.13 11.60 -3.55
N GLU A 92 16.42 11.72 -3.85
CA GLU A 92 17.47 10.91 -3.23
C GLU A 92 17.64 11.16 -1.73
N LYS A 93 17.11 12.27 -1.21
CA LYS A 93 17.30 12.68 0.19
C LYS A 93 16.01 12.61 0.96
N LEU A 94 16.06 11.94 2.11
CA LEU A 94 14.99 11.96 3.08
C LEU A 94 15.02 13.28 3.87
N LYS A 95 13.85 13.73 4.26
CA LYS A 95 13.68 14.88 5.15
C LYS A 95 12.88 14.43 6.37
N TYR A 96 13.19 15.04 7.51
CA TYR A 96 12.57 14.73 8.77
C TYR A 96 12.06 16.00 9.43
N GLN A 97 10.96 15.89 10.15
CA GLN A 97 10.40 17.02 10.87
C GLN A 97 9.59 16.54 12.07
N ILE A 98 9.59 17.35 13.12
CA ILE A 98 8.62 17.25 14.20
C ILE A 98 7.51 18.26 13.93
N ILE A 99 6.27 17.80 14.04
CA ILE A 99 5.08 18.63 13.88
C ILE A 99 4.20 18.38 15.11
N SER A 100 3.95 19.43 15.89
CA SER A 100 2.99 19.40 16.99
C SER A 100 1.87 20.40 16.73
N ILE A 101 0.63 19.94 16.79
CA ILE A 101 -0.57 20.72 16.48
C ILE A 101 -1.43 20.77 17.73
N GLU A 102 -1.66 21.97 18.24
CA GLU A 102 -2.66 22.21 19.27
C GLU A 102 -4.00 22.55 18.59
N SER A 103 -5.03 21.78 18.92
CA SER A 103 -6.41 21.98 18.45
C SER A 103 -7.36 21.66 19.61
N GLU A 104 -8.32 22.54 19.87
CA GLU A 104 -9.36 22.34 20.90
C GLU A 104 -8.79 22.04 22.32
N GLY A 105 -7.62 22.61 22.64
CA GLY A 105 -6.94 22.40 23.93
C GLY A 105 -6.21 21.06 24.06
N GLN A 106 -6.14 20.27 22.99
CA GLN A 106 -5.36 19.05 22.92
C GLN A 106 -4.15 19.22 22.01
N LEU A 107 -2.99 18.72 22.47
CA LEU A 107 -1.73 18.71 21.71
C LEU A 107 -1.54 17.36 21.03
N TYR A 108 -1.41 17.37 19.71
CA TYR A 108 -1.11 16.20 18.87
C TYR A 108 0.31 16.33 18.34
N SER A 109 1.16 15.34 18.58
CA SER A 109 2.59 15.41 18.24
C SER A 109 3.00 14.26 17.33
N TYR A 110 3.66 14.63 16.22
CA TYR A 110 4.04 13.74 15.15
C TYR A 110 5.52 13.89 14.82
N PHE A 111 6.19 12.77 14.62
CA PHE A 111 7.46 12.73 13.91
C PHE A 111 7.19 12.28 12.48
N VAL A 112 7.65 13.03 11.49
CA VAL A 112 7.41 12.73 10.08
C VAL A 112 8.70 12.49 9.33
N GLU A 113 8.67 11.45 8.51
CA GLU A 113 9.66 11.13 7.48
C GLU A 113 9.04 11.44 6.12
N VAL A 114 9.70 12.29 5.34
CA VAL A 114 9.15 12.87 4.12
C VAL A 114 9.80 12.25 2.90
N TYR A 115 8.97 11.68 2.05
CA TYR A 115 9.31 11.18 0.73
C TYR A 115 8.82 12.17 -0.32
N THR A 116 9.74 12.91 -0.91
CA THR A 116 9.40 13.90 -1.94
C THR A 116 9.42 13.24 -3.30
N ASN A 117 8.41 13.49 -4.15
CA ASN A 117 8.43 13.03 -5.53
C ASN A 117 9.61 13.70 -6.26
N LYS A 118 10.30 12.95 -7.13
CA LYS A 118 11.52 13.41 -7.81
C LYS A 118 11.32 14.72 -8.60
N GLU A 119 10.11 14.93 -9.10
CA GLU A 119 9.70 16.12 -9.86
C GLU A 119 9.04 17.23 -9.05
N SER A 120 8.70 16.95 -7.79
CA SER A 120 8.14 17.95 -6.91
C SER A 120 9.19 18.97 -6.50
N LYS A 121 8.75 20.15 -6.08
CA LYS A 121 9.59 21.02 -5.24
C LYS A 121 10.09 20.25 -4.02
N ILE A 122 11.31 20.54 -3.61
CA ILE A 122 11.91 20.01 -2.37
C ILE A 122 11.00 20.37 -1.21
N TYR A 123 10.82 19.44 -0.26
CA TYR A 123 10.07 19.70 0.96
C TYR A 123 10.60 20.96 1.66
N PRO A 124 9.75 21.98 1.92
CA PRO A 124 10.19 23.28 2.42
C PRO A 124 10.49 23.29 3.92
N GLU A 125 10.56 22.11 4.56
CA GLU A 125 10.73 21.95 6.02
C GLU A 125 9.61 22.62 6.83
N THR A 126 8.41 22.72 6.24
CA THR A 126 7.18 23.15 6.91
C THR A 126 5.94 22.64 6.19
N ILE A 127 4.92 22.25 6.96
CA ILE A 127 3.61 21.88 6.42
C ILE A 127 2.75 23.07 6.01
N THR A 128 3.15 24.29 6.35
CA THR A 128 2.36 25.51 6.11
C THR A 128 2.62 26.13 4.74
N LYS A 129 3.64 25.65 4.00
CA LYS A 129 4.07 26.22 2.70
C LYS A 129 4.22 25.16 1.62
N LEU A 130 3.28 24.23 1.56
CA LEU A 130 3.33 23.09 0.64
C LEU A 130 2.79 23.38 -0.77
N ASN A 131 2.60 24.65 -1.15
CA ASN A 131 2.17 24.97 -2.51
C ASN A 131 3.16 24.40 -3.54
N ASP A 132 2.64 23.67 -4.53
CA ASP A 132 3.40 22.93 -5.55
C ASP A 132 4.31 21.80 -5.00
N PHE A 133 4.12 21.39 -3.75
CA PHE A 133 4.77 20.20 -3.20
C PHE A 133 3.88 18.97 -3.41
N SER A 134 4.49 17.89 -3.89
CA SER A 134 3.91 16.57 -4.04
C SER A 134 4.83 15.50 -3.44
N GLY A 135 4.28 14.65 -2.58
CA GLY A 135 5.05 13.64 -1.86
C GLY A 135 4.20 12.89 -0.83
N THR A 136 4.86 12.13 0.03
CA THR A 136 4.21 11.38 1.11
C THR A 136 4.92 11.65 2.44
N LEU A 137 4.13 11.89 3.48
CA LEU A 137 4.58 11.89 4.87
C LEU A 137 4.33 10.50 5.45
N ASN A 138 5.38 9.83 5.92
CA ASN A 138 5.28 8.67 6.79
C ASN A 138 5.31 9.16 8.25
N VAL A 139 4.27 8.85 9.00
CA VAL A 139 3.93 9.57 10.24
C VAL A 139 4.01 8.64 11.44
N PHE A 140 4.70 9.10 12.47
CA PHE A 140 4.93 8.36 13.70
C PHE A 140 4.49 9.17 14.91
N LEU A 141 4.07 8.48 15.96
CA LEU A 141 4.04 9.04 17.31
C LEU A 141 5.45 9.13 17.88
N PHE A 142 5.63 10.00 18.89
CA PHE A 142 6.91 10.21 19.56
C PHE A 142 7.45 8.99 20.34
N ASN A 143 6.59 8.00 20.58
CA ASN A 143 6.96 6.70 21.14
C ASN A 143 7.48 5.70 20.08
N GLY A 144 7.54 6.09 18.80
CA GLY A 144 7.99 5.26 17.69
C GLY A 144 6.89 4.48 16.97
N GLU A 145 5.64 4.54 17.41
CA GLU A 145 4.51 3.87 16.74
C GLU A 145 4.24 4.51 15.36
N ASN A 146 4.24 3.69 14.30
CA ASN A 146 3.89 4.15 12.95
C ASN A 146 2.36 4.25 12.79
N LEU A 147 1.87 5.47 12.54
CA LEU A 147 0.44 5.74 12.35
C LEU A 147 -0.03 5.54 10.91
N GLY A 148 0.90 5.44 9.96
CA GLY A 148 0.65 5.33 8.54
C GLY A 148 1.16 6.56 7.80
N SER A 149 0.40 7.01 6.80
CA SER A 149 0.90 7.95 5.81
C SER A 149 -0.16 8.97 5.38
N VAL A 150 0.33 10.17 5.09
CA VAL A 150 -0.45 11.28 4.52
C VAL A 150 0.17 11.63 3.18
N ALA A 151 -0.62 11.54 2.12
CA ALA A 151 -0.20 11.98 0.80
C ALA A 151 -0.40 13.47 0.65
N ILE A 152 0.51 14.14 -0.03
CA ILE A 152 0.39 15.54 -0.41
C ILE A 152 0.51 15.64 -1.93
N TYR A 153 -0.40 16.36 -2.56
CA TYR A 153 -0.36 16.63 -4.00
C TYR A 153 -0.65 18.12 -4.23
N ASN A 154 0.33 18.82 -4.80
CA ASN A 154 0.31 20.27 -5.00
C ASN A 154 -0.18 21.03 -3.74
N GLY A 155 0.31 20.62 -2.58
CA GLY A 155 -0.01 21.19 -1.28
C GLY A 155 -1.29 20.69 -0.62
N SER A 156 -2.12 19.93 -1.33
CA SER A 156 -3.31 19.33 -0.73
C SER A 156 -3.01 17.97 -0.11
N ALA A 157 -3.39 17.80 1.15
CA ALA A 157 -3.16 16.59 1.93
C ALA A 157 -4.36 15.64 1.97
N ARG A 158 -4.08 14.35 1.99
CA ARG A 158 -5.04 13.27 2.16
C ARG A 158 -4.47 12.18 3.08
N ASN A 159 -5.24 11.84 4.12
CA ASN A 159 -4.98 10.67 4.95
C ASN A 159 -5.23 9.39 4.12
N ILE A 160 -4.14 8.74 3.68
CA ILE A 160 -4.21 7.55 2.83
C ILE A 160 -4.24 6.26 3.65
N SER A 161 -3.75 6.28 4.89
CA SER A 161 -3.81 5.12 5.79
C SER A 161 -5.15 4.93 6.48
N LYS A 162 -6.07 5.89 6.38
CA LYS A 162 -7.38 5.87 7.04
C LYS A 162 -7.29 5.72 8.57
N ASN A 163 -6.16 6.10 9.16
CA ASN A 163 -5.98 6.15 10.60
C ASN A 163 -6.49 7.50 11.11
N ASN A 164 -7.51 7.50 11.96
CA ASN A 164 -8.14 8.74 12.43
C ASN A 164 -7.17 9.66 13.20
N ASN A 165 -6.08 9.13 13.75
CA ASN A 165 -5.04 9.92 14.41
C ASN A 165 -4.29 10.87 13.45
N LEU A 166 -4.42 10.68 12.13
CA LEU A 166 -3.83 11.53 11.09
C LEU A 166 -4.79 12.61 10.57
N ASN A 167 -6.04 12.64 11.03
CA ASN A 167 -7.04 13.61 10.54
C ASN A 167 -6.65 15.04 10.91
N ILE A 168 -6.23 15.29 12.16
CA ILE A 168 -5.78 16.61 12.60
C ILE A 168 -4.60 17.12 11.76
N LEU A 169 -3.60 16.26 11.50
CA LEU A 169 -2.47 16.62 10.65
C LEU A 169 -2.91 16.93 9.20
N THR A 170 -3.84 16.14 8.65
CA THR A 170 -4.34 16.33 7.29
C THR A 170 -5.15 17.63 7.18
N GLU A 171 -6.04 17.89 8.14
CA GLU A 171 -6.85 19.10 8.23
C GLU A 171 -5.98 20.35 8.42
N SER A 172 -4.96 20.28 9.27
CA SER A 172 -4.05 21.41 9.50
C SER A 172 -3.23 21.75 8.26
N ILE A 173 -2.76 20.76 7.48
CA ILE A 173 -2.10 21.01 6.19
C ILE A 173 -3.07 21.69 5.23
N ASN A 174 -4.29 21.14 5.12
CA ASN A 174 -5.30 21.63 4.19
C ASN A 174 -5.77 23.05 4.49
N ALA A 175 -5.64 23.53 5.73
CA ALA A 175 -5.96 24.91 6.12
C ALA A 175 -5.06 25.97 5.43
N PHE A 176 -3.89 25.58 4.91
CA PHE A 176 -2.95 26.50 4.23
C PHE A 176 -3.05 26.46 2.70
N ILE A 177 -3.93 25.64 2.14
CA ILE A 177 -4.12 25.58 0.68
C ILE A 177 -4.67 26.91 0.19
N THR A 178 -3.93 27.57 -0.69
CA THR A 178 -4.48 28.67 -1.48
C THR A 178 -5.44 28.09 -2.51
N LYS A 179 -6.73 28.46 -2.44
CA LYS A 179 -7.74 28.10 -3.45
C LYS A 179 -7.36 28.78 -4.78
N SER A 180 -6.48 28.18 -5.57
CA SER A 180 -6.43 28.49 -7.00
C SER A 180 -7.44 27.60 -7.74
N ASP A 181 -7.96 28.14 -8.85
CA ASP A 181 -9.17 27.71 -9.55
C ASP A 181 -9.35 26.19 -9.66
N ALA A 182 -10.63 25.78 -9.59
CA ALA A 182 -11.32 24.49 -9.75
C ALA A 182 -10.62 23.20 -10.30
N THR A 183 -9.37 23.24 -10.75
CA THR A 183 -8.56 22.11 -11.24
C THR A 183 -7.65 21.47 -10.18
N ASN A 184 -7.50 22.06 -8.98
CA ASN A 184 -6.71 21.50 -7.86
C ASN A 184 -7.42 20.42 -7.03
N LYS A 185 -8.40 19.71 -7.59
CA LYS A 185 -8.81 18.45 -6.96
C LYS A 185 -7.61 17.52 -7.11
N ILE A 186 -7.04 17.03 -5.99
CA ILE A 186 -6.16 15.87 -6.03
C ILE A 186 -6.86 14.85 -6.93
N PRO A 187 -6.27 14.44 -8.06
CA PRO A 187 -6.90 13.44 -8.91
C PRO A 187 -7.25 12.25 -8.01
N GLN A 188 -8.43 11.67 -8.16
CA GLN A 188 -8.73 10.40 -7.50
C GLN A 188 -7.91 9.29 -8.16
N CYS A 189 -6.58 9.36 -8.03
CA CYS A 189 -5.68 8.24 -8.18
C CYS A 189 -6.08 7.29 -7.02
N GLY A 190 -7.02 6.38 -7.30
CA GLY A 190 -7.81 5.65 -6.28
C GLY A 190 -7.04 4.55 -5.53
N GLY A 191 -5.76 4.35 -5.87
CA GLY A 191 -4.89 3.34 -5.26
C GLY A 191 -3.82 3.96 -4.35
N ASN A 192 -3.63 3.33 -3.20
CA ASN A 192 -2.39 3.48 -2.43
C ASN A 192 -1.52 2.26 -2.72
N TYR A 193 -0.20 2.42 -2.76
CA TYR A 193 0.74 1.30 -2.87
C TYR A 193 1.63 1.25 -1.63
N THR A 194 2.17 0.07 -1.34
CA THR A 194 3.10 -0.12 -0.23
C THR A 194 4.52 -0.12 -0.79
N VAL A 195 5.31 0.88 -0.40
CA VAL A 195 6.75 0.89 -0.66
C VAL A 195 7.44 0.13 0.46
N ILE A 196 8.21 -0.88 0.08
CA ILE A 196 9.10 -1.60 0.99
C ILE A 196 10.46 -0.91 0.92
N ILE A 197 10.94 -0.45 2.07
CA ILE A 197 12.25 0.19 2.20
C ILE A 197 13.13 -0.74 3.02
N ASP A 198 14.15 -1.28 2.35
CA ASP A 198 15.20 -2.07 2.97
C ASP A 198 16.38 -1.15 3.31
N GLN A 199 16.55 -0.85 4.59
CA GLN A 199 17.69 -0.08 5.09
C GLN A 199 18.78 -1.02 5.55
N SER A 200 19.91 -1.03 4.83
CA SER A 200 21.07 -1.85 5.18
C SER A 200 22.16 -1.01 5.82
N ILE A 201 22.58 -1.38 7.03
CA ILE A 201 23.67 -0.74 7.76
C ILE A 201 24.83 -1.72 7.86
N SER A 202 25.93 -1.40 7.17
CA SER A 202 27.19 -2.14 7.27
C SER A 202 28.07 -1.55 8.36
N ARG A 203 28.43 -2.35 9.36
CA ARG A 203 29.31 -1.96 10.47
C ARG A 203 30.73 -2.45 10.22
N TYR A 204 31.70 -1.58 10.50
CA TYR A 204 33.13 -1.87 10.40
C TYR A 204 33.81 -1.47 11.70
N ASP A 205 34.70 -2.33 12.20
CA ASP A 205 35.65 -2.00 13.25
C ASP A 205 36.86 -1.34 12.62
N VAL A 206 37.14 -0.10 13.03
CA VAL A 206 38.30 0.66 12.56
C VAL A 206 39.35 0.65 13.65
N TRP A 207 40.54 0.13 13.33
CA TRP A 207 41.68 0.06 14.23
C TRP A 207 42.67 1.15 13.83
N THR A 208 43.05 2.00 14.78
CA THR A 208 43.97 3.14 14.55
C THR A 208 45.18 3.05 15.47
N VAL A 209 46.35 3.46 14.96
CA VAL A 209 47.57 3.71 15.75
C VAL A 209 48.00 5.14 15.51
N GLY A 210 47.86 5.99 16.52
CA GLY A 210 47.87 7.45 16.33
C GLY A 210 46.74 7.88 15.40
N ASP A 211 47.05 8.79 14.46
CA ASP A 211 46.08 9.29 13.47
C ASP A 211 45.99 8.40 12.21
N LYS A 212 46.66 7.24 12.20
CA LYS A 212 46.67 6.33 11.05
C LYS A 212 45.75 5.14 11.27
N ILE A 213 44.83 4.95 10.33
CA ILE A 213 44.03 3.72 10.21
C ILE A 213 44.95 2.58 9.79
N ILE A 214 45.02 1.53 10.59
CA ILE A 214 45.86 0.35 10.35
C ILE A 214 45.04 -0.88 9.96
N ALA A 215 43.75 -0.95 10.31
CA ALA A 215 42.84 -1.98 9.82
C ALA A 215 41.39 -1.48 9.82
N ILE A 216 40.61 -1.97 8.86
CA ILE A 216 39.17 -1.82 8.80
C ILE A 216 38.60 -3.24 8.65
N ASN A 217 37.98 -3.76 9.70
CA ASN A 217 37.40 -5.09 9.71
C ASN A 217 35.89 -4.97 9.56
N TYR A 218 35.32 -5.63 8.56
CA TYR A 218 33.88 -5.69 8.42
C TYR A 218 33.28 -6.58 9.52
N VAL A 219 32.30 -6.05 10.26
CA VAL A 219 31.64 -6.74 11.38
C VAL A 219 30.38 -7.45 10.90
N GLY A 220 29.60 -6.80 10.04
CA GLY A 220 28.34 -7.34 9.52
C GLY A 220 27.40 -6.26 8.99
N THR A 221 26.37 -6.68 8.27
CA THR A 221 25.28 -5.81 7.78
C THR A 221 23.99 -6.19 8.48
N THR A 222 23.26 -5.19 8.97
CA THR A 222 21.88 -5.36 9.46
C THR A 222 20.94 -4.70 8.45
N THR A 223 19.97 -5.45 7.94
CA THR A 223 18.92 -4.91 7.05
C THR A 223 17.60 -4.82 7.80
N THR A 224 17.05 -3.61 7.91
CA THR A 224 15.72 -3.37 8.49
C THR A 224 14.74 -3.08 7.37
N ARG A 225 13.64 -3.85 7.32
CA ARG A 225 12.59 -3.68 6.34
C ARG A 225 11.44 -2.89 6.95
N THR A 226 11.08 -1.77 6.33
CA THR A 226 9.91 -0.97 6.70
C THR A 226 8.95 -0.87 5.52
N SER A 227 7.66 -0.73 5.79
CA SER A 227 6.62 -0.57 4.77
C SER A 227 5.94 0.77 4.95
N THR A 228 5.93 1.59 3.90
CA THR A 228 5.26 2.90 3.88
C THR A 228 4.17 2.90 2.82
N ILE A 229 2.99 3.42 3.16
CA ILE A 229 1.88 3.53 2.21
C ILE A 229 2.05 4.85 1.46
N MET A 230 2.10 4.82 0.13
CA MET A 230 2.24 6.01 -0.71
C MET A 230 1.02 6.21 -1.60
N ALA A 231 0.69 7.47 -1.87
CA ALA A 231 -0.26 7.80 -2.92
C ALA A 231 0.43 7.77 -4.27
N TYR A 232 -0.35 7.37 -5.27
CA TYR A 232 0.10 7.37 -6.65
C TYR A 232 0.60 8.76 -7.11
N PRO A 233 1.80 8.88 -7.72
CA PRO A 233 2.23 10.13 -8.33
C PRO A 233 1.40 10.37 -9.60
N CYS A 234 0.64 11.48 -9.61
CA CYS A 234 -0.31 11.79 -10.69
C CYS A 234 0.30 12.68 -11.81
N ASP A 235 1.64 12.79 -11.90
CA ASP A 235 2.37 13.69 -12.82
C ASP A 235 3.32 13.01 -13.83
N GLY A 236 3.46 11.68 -13.81
CA GLY A 236 3.88 10.83 -14.95
C GLY A 236 5.01 11.34 -15.85
N SER A 237 6.27 11.21 -15.42
CA SER A 237 7.45 11.67 -16.18
C SER A 237 8.73 10.81 -15.98
N TYR A 238 8.63 9.60 -15.42
CA TYR A 238 9.80 8.72 -15.21
C TYR A 238 9.78 7.40 -16.00
N SER A 239 10.79 6.57 -15.77
CA SER A 239 11.34 5.53 -16.65
C SER A 239 10.32 4.56 -17.28
N LYS A 240 10.71 3.91 -18.37
CA LYS A 240 9.86 2.95 -19.11
C LYS A 240 9.29 1.89 -18.16
N GLU A 241 10.09 1.28 -17.30
CA GLU A 241 9.66 0.28 -16.29
C GLU A 241 8.64 0.84 -15.28
N ASP A 242 8.82 2.08 -14.84
CA ASP A 242 7.89 2.73 -13.91
C ASP A 242 6.58 3.08 -14.60
N ILE A 243 6.63 3.60 -15.83
CA ILE A 243 5.45 3.79 -16.69
C ILE A 243 4.73 2.45 -16.95
N ILE A 244 5.47 1.34 -17.05
CA ILE A 244 4.91 0.00 -17.29
C ILE A 244 4.09 -0.47 -16.10
N ASN A 245 4.67 -0.45 -14.90
CA ASN A 245 3.97 -0.80 -13.67
C ASN A 245 2.82 0.19 -13.41
N GLN A 246 3.03 1.46 -13.73
CA GLN A 246 2.05 2.53 -13.60
C GLN A 246 0.85 2.35 -14.54
N ARG A 247 1.09 1.93 -15.79
CA ARG A 247 0.02 1.65 -16.76
C ARG A 247 -0.74 0.37 -16.41
N LEU A 248 -0.06 -0.68 -15.95
CA LEU A 248 -0.70 -1.94 -15.51
C LEU A 248 -1.69 -1.73 -14.36
N GLU A 249 -1.39 -0.85 -13.41
CA GLU A 249 -2.33 -0.48 -12.34
C GLU A 249 -3.42 0.51 -12.79
N LEU A 250 -3.13 1.42 -13.74
CA LEU A 250 -4.14 2.30 -14.36
C LEU A 250 -5.19 1.50 -15.17
N TYR A 251 -4.77 0.48 -15.92
CA TYR A 251 -5.66 -0.41 -16.67
C TYR A 251 -6.57 -1.25 -15.77
N ASN A 252 -6.15 -1.49 -14.52
CA ASN A 252 -6.97 -2.13 -13.49
C ASN A 252 -8.09 -1.20 -12.94
N PHE A 253 -8.05 0.10 -13.21
CA PHE A 253 -8.92 1.09 -12.55
C PHE A 253 -9.81 1.91 -13.50
N LYS A 254 -9.51 2.00 -14.80
CA LYS A 254 -10.19 2.90 -15.75
C LYS A 254 -11.45 2.37 -16.47
N THR A 255 -12.01 1.21 -16.11
CA THR A 255 -13.30 0.74 -16.68
C THR A 255 -14.54 1.45 -16.12
N SER A 256 -14.40 2.39 -15.17
CA SER A 256 -15.53 3.13 -14.61
C SER A 256 -15.40 4.65 -14.80
N SER A 257 -15.84 5.18 -15.96
CA SER A 257 -16.63 6.43 -16.07
C SER A 257 -16.80 6.95 -17.52
N GLY A 258 -17.95 6.62 -18.13
CA GLY A 258 -18.80 7.41 -19.08
C GLY A 258 -18.26 7.81 -20.47
N GLY A 259 -18.98 7.68 -21.59
CA GLY A 259 -20.32 7.13 -21.90
C GLY A 259 -20.77 7.58 -23.31
N THR A 260 -21.62 6.81 -24.00
CA THR A 260 -22.85 7.25 -24.72
C THR A 260 -23.54 6.10 -25.48
N ASN A 261 -24.85 5.98 -25.23
CA ASN A 261 -25.95 5.46 -26.08
C ASN A 261 -25.68 4.33 -27.09
N GLY A 262 -25.89 3.11 -26.60
CA GLY A 262 -26.47 1.99 -27.35
C GLY A 262 -27.00 0.99 -26.33
N GLU A 263 -28.25 0.52 -26.46
CA GLU A 263 -28.75 -0.62 -25.69
C GLU A 263 -27.93 -1.87 -26.05
N ILE A 264 -26.82 -2.05 -25.33
CA ILE A 264 -26.07 -3.29 -25.29
C ILE A 264 -26.34 -3.86 -23.90
N ALA A 265 -26.71 -5.14 -23.83
CA ALA A 265 -27.03 -5.82 -22.58
C ALA A 265 -25.90 -5.61 -21.55
N ALA A 266 -26.29 -5.40 -20.28
CA ALA A 266 -25.33 -5.16 -19.22
C ALA A 266 -24.35 -6.34 -19.13
N PRO A 267 -23.03 -6.08 -19.11
CA PRO A 267 -22.01 -7.11 -18.92
C PRO A 267 -22.13 -7.84 -17.59
N GLN A 268 -21.82 -9.14 -17.61
CA GLN A 268 -22.10 -10.06 -16.50
C GLN A 268 -21.06 -11.17 -16.35
N ILE A 269 -20.86 -11.60 -15.10
CA ILE A 269 -20.22 -12.88 -14.78
C ILE A 269 -21.32 -13.96 -14.80
N PHE A 270 -21.31 -14.80 -15.83
CA PHE A 270 -22.17 -15.98 -15.95
C PHE A 270 -21.51 -17.15 -15.23
N ASN A 271 -21.92 -17.40 -13.98
CA ASN A 271 -21.44 -18.52 -13.18
C ASN A 271 -22.28 -19.79 -13.44
N GLU A 272 -21.77 -20.66 -14.31
CA GLU A 272 -22.30 -22.01 -14.59
C GLU A 272 -21.41 -23.10 -13.96
N LEU A 273 -20.64 -22.75 -12.92
CA LEU A 273 -19.93 -23.76 -12.12
C LEU A 273 -20.94 -24.63 -11.37
N THR A 274 -20.53 -25.87 -11.09
CA THR A 274 -21.32 -26.83 -10.32
C THR A 274 -20.54 -27.36 -9.12
N GLY A 275 -21.28 -27.93 -8.15
CA GLY A 275 -20.74 -28.57 -6.95
C GLY A 275 -19.69 -27.75 -6.21
N LYS A 276 -18.56 -28.40 -5.89
CA LYS A 276 -17.45 -27.81 -5.13
C LYS A 276 -16.89 -26.53 -5.76
N ALA A 277 -16.71 -26.49 -7.09
CA ALA A 277 -16.16 -25.31 -7.76
C ALA A 277 -17.12 -24.11 -7.63
N LYS A 278 -18.43 -24.36 -7.78
CA LYS A 278 -19.46 -23.34 -7.59
C LYS A 278 -19.42 -22.75 -6.18
N CYS A 279 -19.43 -23.61 -5.17
CA CYS A 279 -19.38 -23.19 -3.77
C CYS A 279 -18.18 -22.28 -3.49
N LEU A 280 -16.99 -22.68 -3.94
CA LEU A 280 -15.77 -21.92 -3.70
C LEU A 280 -15.78 -20.60 -4.47
N ASN A 281 -16.28 -20.57 -5.70
CA ASN A 281 -16.41 -19.34 -6.47
C ASN A 281 -17.39 -18.35 -5.82
N ASP A 282 -18.54 -18.83 -5.35
CA ASP A 282 -19.54 -18.00 -4.68
C ASP A 282 -18.97 -17.41 -3.38
N LEU A 283 -18.27 -18.23 -2.59
CA LEU A 283 -17.58 -17.78 -1.38
C LEU A 283 -16.47 -16.77 -1.68
N LEU A 284 -15.67 -17.01 -2.72
CA LEU A 284 -14.58 -16.13 -3.17
C LEU A 284 -15.11 -14.79 -3.67
N THR A 285 -16.18 -14.80 -4.46
CA THR A 285 -16.82 -13.57 -4.95
C THR A 285 -17.41 -12.77 -3.80
N LYS A 286 -18.03 -13.43 -2.81
CA LYS A 286 -18.67 -12.76 -1.67
C LYS A 286 -17.71 -12.26 -0.60
N ASN A 287 -16.67 -13.04 -0.30
CA ASN A 287 -15.79 -12.82 0.87
C ASN A 287 -14.32 -12.62 0.48
N GLY A 288 -14.01 -12.59 -0.82
CA GLY A 288 -12.67 -12.31 -1.32
C GLY A 288 -12.19 -10.94 -0.87
N ASP A 289 -10.87 -10.83 -0.72
CA ASP A 289 -10.24 -9.59 -0.31
C ASP A 289 -10.36 -8.48 -1.37
N SER A 290 -9.85 -7.30 -1.06
CA SER A 290 -9.92 -6.16 -1.98
C SER A 290 -9.24 -6.41 -3.34
N PHE A 291 -8.31 -7.37 -3.43
CA PHE A 291 -7.68 -7.73 -4.70
C PHE A 291 -8.63 -8.55 -5.57
N VAL A 292 -9.28 -9.57 -4.99
CA VAL A 292 -10.31 -10.36 -5.69
C VAL A 292 -11.44 -9.47 -6.19
N GLN A 293 -11.96 -8.59 -5.31
CA GLN A 293 -13.04 -7.66 -5.68
C GLN A 293 -12.65 -6.72 -6.84
N LYS A 294 -11.38 -6.28 -6.89
CA LYS A 294 -10.88 -5.43 -7.99
C LYS A 294 -10.79 -6.15 -9.33
N ILE A 295 -10.57 -7.46 -9.35
CA ILE A 295 -10.61 -8.22 -10.60
C ILE A 295 -12.06 -8.35 -11.07
N LEU A 296 -12.96 -8.75 -10.15
CA LEU A 296 -14.35 -9.05 -10.50
C LEU A 296 -15.12 -7.81 -10.99
N ILE A 297 -14.86 -6.63 -10.40
CA ILE A 297 -15.53 -5.39 -10.80
C ILE A 297 -15.27 -5.00 -12.27
N ASN A 298 -14.18 -5.48 -12.88
CA ASN A 298 -13.90 -5.24 -14.30
C ASN A 298 -14.88 -5.95 -15.24
N PHE A 299 -15.65 -6.91 -14.73
CA PHE A 299 -16.61 -7.74 -15.47
C PHE A 299 -18.05 -7.53 -15.02
N GLU A 300 -18.28 -6.57 -14.13
CA GLU A 300 -19.57 -6.26 -13.55
C GLU A 300 -20.08 -4.88 -13.99
N GLY A 301 -21.39 -4.78 -14.21
CA GLY A 301 -22.06 -3.50 -14.44
C GLY A 301 -22.01 -3.01 -15.90
N LYS A 302 -22.84 -2.00 -16.20
CA LYS A 302 -23.18 -1.55 -17.58
C LYS A 302 -22.00 -1.07 -18.43
N ASN A 303 -20.83 -0.83 -17.85
CA ASN A 303 -19.68 -0.22 -18.51
C ASN A 303 -18.52 -1.19 -18.81
N SER A 304 -18.63 -2.46 -18.41
CA SER A 304 -17.61 -3.44 -18.76
C SER A 304 -17.66 -3.79 -20.27
N GLU A 305 -16.50 -3.98 -20.88
CA GLU A 305 -16.40 -4.34 -22.30
C GLU A 305 -16.56 -5.85 -22.53
N PHE A 306 -16.21 -6.66 -21.52
CA PHE A 306 -16.12 -8.11 -21.59
C PHE A 306 -17.04 -8.81 -20.59
N ASP A 307 -17.54 -9.97 -20.97
CA ASP A 307 -18.28 -10.87 -20.10
C ASP A 307 -17.37 -12.02 -19.66
N ILE A 308 -17.53 -12.52 -18.43
CA ILE A 308 -16.93 -13.80 -18.04
C ILE A 308 -18.01 -14.86 -18.05
N LYS A 309 -17.76 -15.95 -18.77
CA LYS A 309 -18.50 -17.19 -18.62
C LYS A 309 -17.62 -18.20 -17.92
N ILE A 310 -17.93 -18.55 -16.67
CA ILE A 310 -17.17 -19.53 -15.89
C ILE A 310 -17.98 -20.81 -15.74
N VAL A 311 -17.42 -21.95 -16.21
CA VAL A 311 -18.15 -23.22 -16.35
C VAL A 311 -17.38 -24.39 -15.77
N SER A 312 -18.12 -25.39 -15.27
CA SER A 312 -17.55 -26.68 -14.91
C SER A 312 -17.50 -27.61 -16.14
N VAL A 313 -16.32 -28.18 -16.41
CA VAL A 313 -16.12 -29.21 -17.43
C VAL A 313 -15.69 -30.50 -16.74
N ASP A 314 -16.08 -31.68 -17.22
CA ASP A 314 -15.70 -32.96 -16.59
C ASP A 314 -14.18 -33.07 -16.45
N LYS A 315 -13.46 -32.94 -17.59
CA LYS A 315 -12.00 -32.93 -17.68
C LYS A 315 -11.53 -31.88 -18.67
N ILE A 316 -10.40 -31.26 -18.35
CA ILE A 316 -9.70 -30.34 -19.25
C ILE A 316 -8.32 -30.92 -19.51
N THR A 317 -7.93 -31.04 -20.77
CA THR A 317 -6.63 -31.61 -21.15
C THR A 317 -5.79 -30.62 -21.94
N SER A 318 -4.49 -30.61 -21.70
CA SER A 318 -3.48 -29.87 -22.47
C SER A 318 -2.29 -30.76 -22.80
N LYS A 319 -1.42 -30.31 -23.72
CA LYS A 319 -0.14 -30.96 -23.97
C LYS A 319 0.92 -30.36 -23.06
N ASP A 320 1.68 -31.22 -22.39
CA ASP A 320 2.86 -30.77 -21.64
C ASP A 320 4.04 -30.46 -22.58
N ALA A 321 5.16 -30.02 -22.00
CA ALA A 321 6.39 -29.71 -22.74
C ALA A 321 6.97 -30.89 -23.53
N THR A 322 6.58 -32.13 -23.21
CA THR A 322 6.98 -33.36 -23.91
C THR A 322 5.95 -33.82 -24.94
N GLY A 323 4.83 -33.11 -25.08
CA GLY A 323 3.75 -33.40 -26.00
C GLY A 323 2.72 -34.42 -25.49
N ASN A 324 2.83 -34.86 -24.23
CA ASN A 324 1.88 -35.79 -23.63
C ASN A 324 0.59 -35.07 -23.24
N ILE A 325 -0.55 -35.74 -23.41
CA ILE A 325 -1.85 -35.21 -22.99
C ILE A 325 -1.95 -35.36 -21.48
N VAL A 326 -2.03 -34.23 -20.77
CA VAL A 326 -2.18 -34.15 -19.33
C VAL A 326 -3.48 -33.43 -18.97
N GLU A 327 -4.10 -33.86 -17.87
CA GLU A 327 -5.29 -33.20 -17.34
C GLU A 327 -4.89 -31.98 -16.50
N ILE A 328 -5.49 -30.82 -16.76
CA ILE A 328 -5.20 -29.54 -16.09
C ILE A 328 -6.39 -29.08 -15.24
N ASN A 329 -6.12 -28.22 -14.25
CA ASN A 329 -7.12 -27.80 -13.27
C ASN A 329 -8.12 -26.79 -13.82
N GLY A 330 -7.67 -25.90 -14.70
CA GLY A 330 -8.48 -24.86 -15.32
C GLY A 330 -7.79 -24.33 -16.57
N ARG A 331 -8.55 -23.60 -17.39
CA ARG A 331 -8.01 -22.78 -18.47
C ARG A 331 -8.92 -21.60 -18.75
N THR A 332 -8.32 -20.53 -19.25
CA THR A 332 -9.02 -19.35 -19.74
C THR A 332 -8.85 -19.25 -21.25
N LEU A 333 -9.97 -19.07 -21.96
CA LEU A 333 -10.04 -18.93 -23.41
C LEU A 333 -10.68 -17.57 -23.73
N ALA A 334 -9.98 -16.78 -24.53
CA ALA A 334 -10.49 -15.50 -25.00
C ALA A 334 -10.08 -15.29 -26.45
N GLU A 335 -11.00 -14.76 -27.25
CA GLU A 335 -10.75 -14.47 -28.66
C GLU A 335 -10.88 -12.97 -28.92
N LYS A 336 -9.90 -12.40 -29.63
CA LYS A 336 -9.90 -10.98 -29.95
C LYS A 336 -11.15 -10.61 -30.76
N GLY A 337 -11.88 -9.60 -30.28
CA GLY A 337 -13.12 -9.12 -30.91
C GLY A 337 -14.38 -9.88 -30.50
N LYS A 338 -14.25 -10.93 -29.67
CA LYS A 338 -15.36 -11.47 -28.89
C LYS A 338 -15.41 -10.76 -27.54
N ARG A 339 -16.63 -10.61 -27.05
CA ARG A 339 -16.93 -10.03 -25.75
C ARG A 339 -16.81 -11.05 -24.62
N GLU A 340 -17.16 -12.31 -24.89
CA GLU A 340 -17.10 -13.39 -23.90
C GLU A 340 -15.66 -13.89 -23.71
N ILE A 341 -15.26 -14.01 -22.44
CA ILE A 341 -14.07 -14.72 -21.96
C ILE A 341 -14.57 -15.98 -21.24
N LEU A 342 -14.18 -17.15 -21.72
CA LEU A 342 -14.57 -18.44 -21.17
C LEU A 342 -13.51 -18.94 -20.19
N ILE A 343 -13.91 -19.15 -18.94
CA ILE A 343 -13.11 -19.87 -17.94
C ILE A 343 -13.71 -21.27 -17.77
N GLU A 344 -12.90 -22.29 -18.01
CA GLU A 344 -13.27 -23.67 -17.74
C GLU A 344 -12.54 -24.17 -16.50
N ILE A 345 -13.28 -24.78 -15.58
CA ILE A 345 -12.73 -25.42 -14.37
C ILE A 345 -13.01 -26.92 -14.42
N SER A 346 -11.96 -27.73 -14.27
CA SER A 346 -12.03 -29.19 -14.33
C SER A 346 -12.69 -29.75 -13.07
N THR A 347 -13.78 -30.50 -13.25
CA THR A 347 -14.56 -31.10 -12.15
C THR A 347 -13.81 -32.26 -11.52
N SER A 348 -13.18 -33.12 -12.33
CA SER A 348 -12.31 -34.20 -11.85
C SER A 348 -11.17 -33.66 -10.99
N LYS A 349 -10.44 -32.64 -11.46
CA LYS A 349 -9.37 -32.00 -10.66
C LYS A 349 -9.89 -31.26 -9.44
N THR A 350 -11.05 -30.62 -9.55
CA THR A 350 -11.73 -29.99 -8.42
C THR A 350 -11.99 -30.97 -7.27
N ASN A 351 -12.39 -32.20 -7.61
CA ASN A 351 -12.68 -33.26 -6.64
C ASN A 351 -11.39 -33.92 -6.11
N GLU A 352 -10.30 -33.91 -6.88
CA GLU A 352 -9.01 -34.44 -6.46
C GLU A 352 -8.24 -33.51 -5.51
N ASN A 353 -8.35 -32.19 -5.68
CA ASN A 353 -7.54 -31.21 -4.95
C ASN A 353 -8.23 -30.69 -3.68
N SER A 354 -7.46 -30.03 -2.81
CA SER A 354 -8.00 -29.37 -1.61
C SER A 354 -8.84 -28.13 -1.97
N ALA A 355 -9.71 -27.71 -1.06
CA ALA A 355 -10.56 -26.52 -1.26
C ALA A 355 -9.72 -25.28 -1.55
N LEU A 356 -8.64 -25.06 -0.80
CA LEU A 356 -7.76 -23.90 -0.99
C LEU A 356 -7.01 -23.93 -2.34
N ASP A 357 -6.59 -25.10 -2.83
CA ASP A 357 -5.94 -25.21 -4.15
C ASP A 357 -6.92 -24.95 -5.31
N ILE A 358 -8.19 -25.26 -5.11
CA ILE A 358 -9.24 -24.89 -6.07
C ILE A 358 -9.53 -23.39 -6.04
N VAL A 359 -9.53 -22.75 -4.86
CA VAL A 359 -9.60 -21.28 -4.76
C VAL A 359 -8.42 -20.63 -5.50
N ARG A 360 -7.19 -21.14 -5.32
CA ARG A 360 -6.03 -20.69 -6.10
C ARG A 360 -6.26 -20.85 -7.60
N THR A 361 -6.79 -21.98 -8.05
CA THR A 361 -7.09 -22.23 -9.47
C THR A 361 -8.10 -21.21 -10.01
N ILE A 362 -9.23 -21.02 -9.33
CA ILE A 362 -10.27 -20.06 -9.76
C ILE A 362 -9.68 -18.64 -9.83
N LEU A 363 -8.92 -18.23 -8.81
CA LEU A 363 -8.27 -16.92 -8.78
C LEU A 363 -7.25 -16.76 -9.91
N HIS A 364 -6.46 -17.80 -10.20
CA HIS A 364 -5.52 -17.81 -11.31
C HIS A 364 -6.24 -17.58 -12.65
N GLU A 365 -7.34 -18.28 -12.91
CA GLU A 365 -8.11 -18.07 -14.13
C GLU A 365 -8.77 -16.69 -14.21
N TYR A 366 -9.25 -16.13 -13.10
CA TYR A 366 -9.75 -14.75 -13.08
C TYR A 366 -8.67 -13.73 -13.44
N ILE A 367 -7.43 -13.94 -13.00
CA ILE A 367 -6.30 -13.07 -13.41
C ILE A 367 -6.03 -13.24 -14.90
N HIS A 368 -6.13 -14.45 -15.47
CA HIS A 368 -6.04 -14.61 -16.93
C HIS A 368 -7.13 -13.85 -17.67
N ALA A 369 -8.37 -13.90 -17.20
CA ALA A 369 -9.48 -13.17 -17.80
C ALA A 369 -9.25 -11.65 -17.73
N ASP A 370 -8.75 -11.16 -16.60
CA ASP A 370 -8.35 -9.76 -16.41
C ASP A 370 -7.24 -9.34 -17.39
N LEU A 371 -6.19 -10.14 -17.55
CA LEU A 371 -5.14 -9.88 -18.54
C LEU A 371 -5.66 -9.91 -19.99
N HIS A 372 -6.58 -10.82 -20.31
CA HIS A 372 -7.22 -10.87 -21.63
C HIS A 372 -8.06 -9.63 -21.90
N SER A 373 -8.90 -9.21 -20.96
CA SER A 373 -9.74 -8.02 -21.11
C SER A 373 -8.89 -6.79 -21.47
N LYS A 374 -7.82 -6.57 -20.71
CA LYS A 374 -6.87 -5.46 -20.95
C LYS A 374 -6.14 -5.57 -22.28
N THR A 375 -5.85 -6.79 -22.75
CA THR A 375 -5.17 -7.01 -24.03
C THR A 375 -6.11 -6.79 -25.21
N PHE A 376 -7.40 -7.06 -25.04
CA PHE A 376 -8.38 -7.08 -26.12
C PHE A 376 -9.26 -5.84 -26.21
N THR A 377 -9.26 -4.98 -25.19
CA THR A 377 -9.97 -3.69 -25.20
C THR A 377 -9.68 -2.90 -26.48
N LYS A 378 -10.74 -2.58 -27.23
CA LYS A 378 -10.67 -1.71 -28.40
C LYS A 378 -10.93 -0.27 -27.95
N GLU A 379 -10.08 0.63 -28.45
CA GLU A 379 -10.02 2.05 -28.10
C GLU A 379 -9.19 2.34 -26.86
N PHE A 380 -7.89 2.53 -27.05
CA PHE A 380 -7.12 3.76 -26.77
C PHE A 380 -5.77 3.62 -27.48
N PRO A 381 -5.08 4.71 -27.88
CA PRO A 381 -3.73 4.68 -28.47
C PRO A 381 -2.71 3.88 -27.63
N GLU A 382 -3.01 3.68 -26.34
CA GLU A 382 -2.21 3.01 -25.32
C GLU A 382 -2.46 1.49 -25.24
N ALA A 383 -3.53 0.93 -25.84
CA ALA A 383 -3.78 -0.52 -25.84
C ALA A 383 -2.72 -1.28 -26.68
N ALA A 384 -2.21 -0.62 -27.72
CA ALA A 384 -1.03 -1.07 -28.47
C ALA A 384 0.24 -1.08 -27.61
N ASP A 385 0.32 -0.21 -26.60
CA ASP A 385 1.42 -0.21 -25.63
C ASP A 385 1.22 -1.30 -24.58
N PHE A 386 0.01 -1.55 -24.07
CA PHE A 386 -0.24 -2.66 -23.14
C PHE A 386 0.14 -4.03 -23.74
N ALA A 387 -0.26 -4.30 -24.98
CA ALA A 387 0.13 -5.54 -25.67
C ALA A 387 1.66 -5.64 -25.91
N LYS A 388 2.36 -4.52 -26.10
CA LYS A 388 3.84 -4.48 -26.14
C LYS A 388 4.45 -4.67 -24.76
N VAL A 389 3.80 -4.17 -23.70
CA VAL A 389 4.23 -4.32 -22.33
C VAL A 389 4.09 -5.77 -21.87
N LEU A 390 2.96 -6.42 -22.19
CA LEU A 390 2.75 -7.83 -21.91
C LEU A 390 3.84 -8.71 -22.56
N LYS A 391 4.27 -8.35 -23.77
CA LYS A 391 5.36 -9.04 -24.48
C LYS A 391 6.70 -8.98 -23.76
N MET A 392 6.95 -8.01 -22.87
CA MET A 392 8.22 -7.95 -22.10
C MET A 392 8.25 -9.00 -20.99
N TYR A 393 7.08 -9.47 -20.55
CA TYR A 393 6.94 -10.59 -19.62
C TYR A 393 6.68 -11.91 -20.36
N GLU A 394 6.86 -11.93 -21.68
CA GLU A 394 6.71 -13.05 -22.61
C GLU A 394 5.26 -13.56 -22.76
N ASN A 395 4.61 -13.93 -21.66
CA ASN A 395 3.27 -14.50 -21.62
C ASN A 395 2.51 -14.09 -20.34
N HIS A 396 1.24 -14.52 -20.22
CA HIS A 396 0.41 -14.22 -19.05
C HIS A 396 1.03 -14.74 -17.74
N HIS A 397 1.62 -15.94 -17.75
CA HIS A 397 2.25 -16.51 -16.56
C HIS A 397 3.47 -15.71 -16.10
N GLY A 398 4.25 -15.13 -17.02
CA GLY A 398 5.36 -14.23 -16.69
C GLY A 398 4.89 -12.96 -15.99
N VAL A 399 3.79 -12.37 -16.46
CA VAL A 399 3.15 -11.22 -15.80
C VAL A 399 2.64 -11.60 -14.41
N MET A 400 1.94 -12.73 -14.29
CA MET A 400 1.42 -13.22 -13.02
C MET A 400 2.53 -13.47 -12.00
N ALA A 401 3.62 -14.11 -12.42
CA ALA A 401 4.77 -14.39 -11.57
C ALA A 401 5.46 -13.11 -11.09
N ALA A 402 5.59 -12.10 -11.96
CA ALA A 402 6.25 -10.85 -11.61
C ALA A 402 5.39 -9.94 -10.72
N LEU A 403 4.08 -9.86 -10.98
CA LEU A 403 3.23 -8.80 -10.43
C LEU A 403 2.13 -9.27 -9.48
N TYR A 404 1.70 -10.54 -9.59
CA TYR A 404 0.50 -11.02 -8.90
C TYR A 404 0.76 -12.03 -7.78
N ILE A 405 1.98 -12.57 -7.65
CA ILE A 405 2.32 -13.54 -6.57
C ILE A 405 1.98 -13.01 -5.17
N ASN A 406 2.34 -11.76 -4.86
CA ASN A 406 2.06 -11.19 -3.54
C ASN A 406 0.56 -10.96 -3.30
N SER A 407 -0.18 -10.56 -4.34
CA SER A 407 -1.63 -10.39 -4.29
C SER A 407 -2.34 -11.73 -4.09
N MET A 408 -1.96 -12.75 -4.87
CA MET A 408 -2.47 -14.12 -4.72
C MET A 408 -2.15 -14.70 -3.34
N LYS A 409 -0.92 -14.54 -2.84
CA LYS A 409 -0.52 -14.94 -1.49
C LYS A 409 -1.45 -14.34 -0.42
N THR A 410 -1.68 -13.04 -0.50
CA THR A 410 -2.51 -12.30 0.46
C THR A 410 -3.96 -12.76 0.39
N ALA A 411 -4.54 -12.85 -0.81
CA ALA A 411 -5.91 -13.31 -1.00
C ALA A 411 -6.11 -14.75 -0.51
N LEU A 412 -5.18 -15.66 -0.80
CA LEU A 412 -5.22 -17.05 -0.32
C LEU A 412 -5.13 -17.13 1.20
N LYS A 413 -4.25 -16.33 1.81
CA LYS A 413 -4.10 -16.28 3.27
C LYS A 413 -5.37 -15.81 3.95
N GLU A 414 -5.92 -14.69 3.50
CA GLU A 414 -7.13 -14.12 4.08
C GLU A 414 -8.33 -15.05 3.88
N PHE A 415 -8.48 -15.63 2.68
CA PHE A 415 -9.57 -16.57 2.40
C PHE A 415 -9.46 -17.84 3.25
N HIS A 416 -8.27 -18.44 3.37
CA HIS A 416 -8.06 -19.63 4.21
C HIS A 416 -8.42 -19.35 5.67
N LYS A 417 -7.98 -18.21 6.20
CA LYS A 417 -8.17 -17.84 7.60
C LYS A 417 -9.62 -17.46 7.94
N THR A 418 -10.32 -16.79 7.04
CA THR A 418 -11.64 -16.18 7.33
C THR A 418 -12.82 -16.98 6.78
N VAL A 419 -12.62 -17.73 5.69
CA VAL A 419 -13.70 -18.46 5.01
C VAL A 419 -13.55 -19.97 5.18
N LEU A 420 -12.33 -20.51 5.00
CA LEU A 420 -12.03 -21.93 5.20
C LEU A 420 -11.49 -22.21 6.61
N ILE A 421 -12.10 -21.60 7.63
CA ILE A 421 -11.57 -21.59 9.00
C ILE A 421 -11.36 -22.98 9.60
N ASP A 422 -12.23 -23.93 9.27
CA ASP A 422 -12.09 -25.33 9.72
C ASP A 422 -10.85 -26.00 9.12
N ASP A 423 -10.54 -25.70 7.87
CA ASP A 423 -9.35 -26.22 7.19
C ASP A 423 -8.08 -25.57 7.74
N TYR A 424 -8.13 -24.26 8.01
CA TYR A 424 -7.07 -23.51 8.67
C TYR A 424 -6.74 -24.08 10.05
N ASN A 425 -7.77 -24.36 10.86
CA ASN A 425 -7.61 -24.96 12.18
C ASN A 425 -7.09 -26.41 12.10
N LYS A 426 -7.50 -27.19 11.10
CA LYS A 426 -6.97 -28.54 10.86
C LYS A 426 -5.50 -28.51 10.46
N TYR A 427 -5.08 -27.54 9.63
CA TYR A 427 -3.67 -27.33 9.32
C TYR A 427 -2.86 -27.11 10.60
N ILE A 428 -3.33 -26.22 11.50
CA ILE A 428 -2.66 -25.96 12.79
C ILE A 428 -2.59 -27.23 13.63
N ALA A 429 -3.69 -27.97 13.75
CA ALA A 429 -3.73 -29.20 14.53
C ALA A 429 -2.78 -30.27 13.98
N TYR A 430 -2.61 -30.34 12.66
CA TYR A 430 -1.75 -31.35 12.01
C TYR A 430 -0.26 -30.97 12.06
N TYR A 431 0.08 -29.72 11.75
CA TYR A 431 1.48 -29.27 11.66
C TYR A 431 2.02 -28.67 12.96
N GLY A 432 1.17 -28.37 13.94
CA GLY A 432 1.56 -27.73 15.20
C GLY A 432 1.92 -26.25 15.06
N GLU A 433 1.65 -25.65 13.89
CA GLU A 433 2.00 -24.27 13.57
C GLU A 433 0.94 -23.61 12.67
N THR A 434 0.82 -22.30 12.74
CA THR A 434 -0.01 -21.53 11.81
C THR A 434 0.60 -21.55 10.40
N PRO A 435 -0.21 -21.63 9.32
CA PRO A 435 0.32 -21.53 7.97
C PRO A 435 1.04 -20.19 7.75
N SER A 436 2.29 -20.23 7.31
CA SER A 436 3.14 -19.06 7.13
C SER A 436 2.89 -18.33 5.80
N ASP A 437 3.37 -17.09 5.67
CA ASP A 437 3.31 -16.36 4.40
C ASP A 437 4.05 -17.09 3.28
N ALA A 438 5.16 -17.77 3.61
CA ALA A 438 5.91 -18.58 2.67
C ALA A 438 5.08 -19.77 2.14
N PHE A 439 4.17 -20.33 2.95
CA PHE A 439 3.25 -21.38 2.49
C PHE A 439 2.27 -20.84 1.45
N TYR A 440 1.68 -19.66 1.68
CA TYR A 440 0.76 -19.05 0.71
C TYR A 440 1.47 -18.54 -0.55
N GLU A 441 2.71 -18.07 -0.43
CA GLU A 441 3.56 -17.74 -1.58
C GLU A 441 3.83 -18.99 -2.42
N ALA A 442 4.18 -20.10 -1.75
CA ALA A 442 4.41 -21.38 -2.41
C ALA A 442 3.16 -21.91 -3.13
N LEU A 443 1.98 -21.71 -2.54
CA LEU A 443 0.71 -21.97 -3.22
C LEU A 443 0.53 -21.08 -4.45
N ALA A 444 0.77 -19.77 -4.34
CA ALA A 444 0.60 -18.82 -5.45
C ALA A 444 1.46 -19.17 -6.68
N TRP A 445 2.64 -19.77 -6.48
CA TRP A 445 3.48 -20.29 -7.56
C TRP A 445 2.89 -21.51 -8.31
N GLY A 446 1.85 -22.15 -7.76
CA GLY A 446 1.14 -23.26 -8.40
C GLY A 446 0.52 -22.85 -9.73
N GLY A 447 0.88 -23.57 -10.80
CA GLY A 447 0.50 -23.27 -12.19
C GLY A 447 1.49 -22.38 -12.94
N LEU A 448 2.32 -21.59 -12.25
CA LEU A 448 3.28 -20.66 -12.87
C LEU A 448 4.67 -21.27 -13.05
N LYS A 449 5.11 -22.08 -12.08
CA LYS A 449 6.47 -22.63 -12.05
C LYS A 449 6.81 -23.62 -13.16
N PHE A 450 5.80 -24.24 -13.77
CA PHE A 450 5.98 -25.29 -14.80
C PHE A 450 6.20 -24.73 -16.21
N GLU A 451 6.12 -23.41 -16.36
CA GLU A 451 6.18 -22.71 -17.64
C GLU A 451 7.53 -22.01 -17.84
N ASN A 452 8.52 -22.32 -16.99
CA ASN A 452 9.88 -21.77 -17.00
C ASN A 452 9.92 -20.24 -17.14
N VAL A 453 8.93 -19.56 -16.55
CA VAL A 453 8.85 -18.10 -16.57
C VAL A 453 10.10 -17.52 -15.94
N LYS A 454 10.60 -16.40 -16.48
CA LYS A 454 11.85 -15.78 -16.02
C LYS A 454 11.91 -15.55 -14.50
N ALA A 455 10.80 -15.07 -13.93
CA ALA A 455 10.70 -14.84 -12.49
C ALA A 455 10.90 -16.12 -11.65
N TRP A 456 10.54 -17.30 -12.17
CA TRP A 456 10.81 -18.58 -11.54
C TRP A 456 12.27 -19.01 -11.75
N THR A 457 12.78 -18.89 -12.98
CA THR A 457 14.16 -19.32 -13.29
C THR A 457 15.20 -18.52 -12.52
N ASP A 458 14.95 -17.23 -12.29
CA ASP A 458 15.81 -16.31 -11.55
C ASP A 458 15.85 -16.60 -10.03
N LEU A 459 14.93 -17.41 -9.49
CA LEU A 459 14.99 -17.85 -8.09
C LEU A 459 16.19 -18.79 -7.86
N THR A 460 16.80 -18.68 -6.68
CA THR A 460 17.82 -19.64 -6.23
C THR A 460 17.22 -21.03 -6.06
N ASP A 461 18.05 -22.06 -6.23
CA ASP A 461 17.61 -23.45 -6.07
C ASP A 461 17.07 -23.73 -4.66
N ASP A 462 17.66 -23.13 -3.63
CA ASP A 462 17.15 -23.20 -2.26
C ASP A 462 15.73 -22.62 -2.12
N LYS A 463 15.45 -21.50 -2.80
CA LYS A 463 14.12 -20.88 -2.78
C LYS A 463 13.10 -21.74 -3.54
N LYS A 464 13.48 -22.31 -4.68
CA LYS A 464 12.64 -23.26 -5.43
C LYS A 464 12.32 -24.50 -4.58
N ALA A 465 13.32 -25.09 -3.93
CA ALA A 465 13.14 -26.23 -3.05
C ALA A 465 12.24 -25.92 -1.85
N ALA A 466 12.39 -24.73 -1.24
CA ALA A 466 11.51 -24.28 -0.16
C ALA A 466 10.05 -24.13 -0.62
N ILE A 467 9.83 -23.56 -1.81
CA ILE A 467 8.50 -23.45 -2.42
C ILE A 467 7.90 -24.84 -2.68
N GLU A 468 8.67 -25.77 -3.23
CA GLU A 468 8.19 -27.13 -3.49
C GLU A 468 7.81 -27.88 -2.22
N ASN A 469 8.66 -27.77 -1.18
CA ASN A 469 8.40 -28.39 0.12
C ASN A 469 7.09 -27.85 0.72
N LEU A 470 6.92 -26.53 0.77
CA LEU A 470 5.72 -25.91 1.34
C LEU A 470 4.47 -26.15 0.50
N ALA A 471 4.57 -26.07 -0.83
CA ALA A 471 3.44 -26.33 -1.73
C ALA A 471 2.91 -27.77 -1.59
N SER A 472 3.78 -28.74 -1.29
CA SER A 472 3.36 -30.14 -1.07
C SER A 472 2.36 -30.30 0.08
N ARG A 473 2.38 -29.39 1.07
CA ARG A 473 1.43 -29.39 2.20
C ARG A 473 -0.01 -29.13 1.76
N ALA A 474 -0.23 -28.52 0.60
CA ALA A 474 -1.56 -28.29 0.03
C ALA A 474 -2.36 -29.58 -0.17
N THR A 475 -1.67 -30.71 -0.37
CA THR A 475 -2.28 -32.05 -0.53
C THR A 475 -2.84 -32.61 0.77
N LYS A 476 -2.47 -32.04 1.93
CA LYS A 476 -2.98 -32.42 3.25
C LYS A 476 -4.14 -31.56 3.72
N LEU A 477 -4.46 -30.48 3.00
CA LEU A 477 -5.64 -29.66 3.25
C LEU A 477 -6.92 -30.40 2.85
N SER A 478 -8.03 -30.00 3.45
CA SER A 478 -9.32 -30.62 3.27
C SER A 478 -9.86 -30.42 1.86
N LYS A 479 -10.54 -31.44 1.35
CA LYS A 479 -11.32 -31.36 0.11
C LYS A 479 -12.73 -30.82 0.34
N MET A 480 -13.19 -30.76 1.60
CA MET A 480 -14.53 -30.32 1.97
C MET A 480 -14.70 -28.83 1.78
N VAL A 481 -15.93 -28.41 1.52
CA VAL A 481 -16.32 -27.00 1.41
C VAL A 481 -17.47 -26.70 2.37
N PRO A 482 -17.62 -25.46 2.84
CA PRO A 482 -18.61 -25.13 3.85
C PRO A 482 -20.02 -24.89 3.29
N CYS A 483 -20.21 -24.88 1.96
CA CYS A 483 -21.56 -24.80 1.39
C CYS A 483 -22.26 -26.16 1.52
N VAL A 484 -23.53 -26.12 1.90
CA VAL A 484 -24.44 -27.27 1.87
C VAL A 484 -25.00 -27.34 0.45
N ASP A 485 -24.96 -28.52 -0.17
CA ASP A 485 -25.57 -28.76 -1.50
C ASP A 485 -27.09 -28.52 -1.49
#